data_AF-A0A2N0ZII3-F1
#
_entry.id   AF-A0A2N0ZII3-F1
#
_cell.length_a   1.000
_cell.length_b   1.000
_cell.length_c   1.000
_cell.angle_alpha   90.00
_cell.angle_beta   90.00
_cell.angle_gamma   90.00
#
_symmetry.space_group_name_H-M   'P 1'
#
loop_
_entity.id
_entity.type
_entity.pdbx_description
1 polymer ?
#
loop_
_entity_poly.entity_id
_entity_poly.type
_entity_poly.pdbx_seq_one_letter_code
_entity_poly.pdbx_strand_id
1 'polypeptide(L)'
;MKNFIIIVTSVIIMSLTIGTVYFQKSIKVKHPPLSHKIVEENGQSSPGKLEQPQPDPLQSINNETISYSLQNNELNITLNKGKDWVRVPLETDQLFDGEYNGNKQQLIDGSYILNENRLAFLYSEGPNWDSKKIVVTYSINQGKTWEHTVVTDSFPPIRFRKVDFLNNHFGYVIISGDRTMSQEFSTVFLTNDGGKSWTETNHSGNTRLISDGGFIDESLGFLSFGTINPEEPDLYLTKDGGQSWESAVFRIPDEYQHIFVSAEIPFKEGNHLAVLVNQGPNGDYDGGKVKGKFTSEDNGNTWDFVEEVKPNEAE
;
A
#
# COMPACT_ATOMS: atom_id res chain seq x y z
N MET A 1 41.32 -15.76 34.21
CA MET A 1 39.89 -15.63 33.79
C MET A 1 39.73 -15.17 32.34
N LYS A 2 40.50 -14.19 31.83
CA LYS A 2 40.41 -13.71 30.43
C LYS A 2 40.71 -14.80 29.37
N ASN A 3 41.74 -15.62 29.59
CA ASN A 3 42.12 -16.68 28.63
C ASN A 3 41.12 -17.85 28.58
N PHE A 4 40.37 -18.09 29.65
CA PHE A 4 39.35 -19.14 29.70
C PHE A 4 38.10 -18.74 28.91
N ILE A 5 37.71 -17.47 28.97
CA ILE A 5 36.56 -16.93 28.22
C ILE A 5 36.82 -16.96 26.71
N ILE A 6 38.05 -16.64 26.26
CA ILE A 6 38.42 -16.65 24.84
C ILE A 6 38.39 -18.08 24.25
N ILE A 7 38.78 -19.09 25.04
CA ILE A 7 38.74 -20.48 24.60
C ILE A 7 37.29 -20.95 24.46
N VAL A 8 36.41 -20.58 25.39
CA VAL A 8 34.99 -20.97 25.34
C VAL A 8 34.27 -20.31 24.16
N THR A 9 34.49 -19.02 23.90
CA THR A 9 33.88 -18.35 22.73
C THR A 9 34.39 -18.91 21.40
N SER A 10 35.66 -19.27 21.31
CA SER A 10 36.23 -19.88 20.10
C SER A 10 35.62 -21.26 19.80
N VAL A 11 35.33 -22.06 20.83
CA VAL A 11 34.70 -23.38 20.67
C VAL A 11 33.23 -23.25 20.25
N ILE A 12 32.50 -22.25 20.74
CA ILE A 12 31.10 -22.00 20.38
C ILE A 12 30.96 -21.52 18.93
N ILE A 13 31.86 -20.64 18.45
CA ILE A 13 31.84 -20.18 17.05
C ILE A 13 32.22 -21.33 16.10
N MET A 14 33.14 -22.19 16.50
CA MET A 14 33.54 -23.35 15.69
C MET A 14 32.46 -24.44 15.64
N SER A 15 31.69 -24.65 16.71
CA SER A 15 30.56 -25.59 16.69
C SER A 15 29.38 -25.06 15.87
N LEU A 16 29.09 -23.76 15.92
CA LEU A 16 28.06 -23.12 15.10
C LEU A 16 28.37 -23.21 13.60
N THR A 17 29.61 -22.93 13.21
CA THR A 17 30.05 -23.00 11.81
C THR A 17 30.03 -24.43 11.25
N ILE A 18 30.48 -25.42 12.03
CA ILE A 18 30.39 -26.84 11.66
C ILE A 18 28.92 -27.28 11.55
N GLY A 19 28.05 -26.83 12.46
CA GLY A 19 26.60 -27.09 12.41
C GLY A 19 25.95 -26.57 11.13
N THR A 20 26.24 -25.33 10.73
CA THR A 20 25.72 -24.74 9.48
C THR A 20 26.22 -25.46 8.23
N VAL A 21 27.47 -25.91 8.20
CA VAL A 21 28.01 -26.68 7.06
C VAL A 21 27.36 -28.07 6.98
N TYR A 22 27.10 -28.72 8.13
CA TYR A 22 26.42 -30.01 8.15
C TYR A 22 24.95 -29.89 7.71
N PHE A 23 24.26 -28.82 8.14
CA PHE A 23 22.88 -28.53 7.76
C PHE A 23 22.74 -28.19 6.26
N GLN A 24 23.67 -27.42 5.68
CA GLN A 24 23.72 -27.19 4.23
C GLN A 24 24.00 -28.49 3.45
N LYS A 25 24.78 -29.42 4.01
CA LYS A 25 25.07 -30.71 3.37
C LYS A 25 23.89 -31.68 3.45
N SER A 26 23.01 -31.57 4.46
CA SER A 26 21.81 -32.40 4.60
C SER A 26 20.62 -31.94 3.73
N ILE A 27 20.61 -30.71 3.21
CA ILE A 27 19.54 -30.19 2.32
C ILE A 27 19.72 -30.62 0.85
N LYS A 28 20.74 -31.42 0.51
CA LYS A 28 20.78 -32.12 -0.79
C LYS A 28 19.84 -33.33 -0.78
N VAL A 29 18.55 -33.08 -0.99
CA VAL A 29 17.55 -34.11 -1.31
C VAL A 29 17.99 -34.82 -2.60
N LYS A 30 18.27 -36.12 -2.49
CA LYS A 30 18.47 -37.01 -3.65
C LYS A 30 17.09 -37.39 -4.19
N HIS A 31 16.79 -37.01 -5.43
CA HIS A 31 15.68 -37.63 -6.16
C HIS A 31 16.06 -39.07 -6.54
N PRO A 32 15.17 -40.07 -6.36
CA PRO A 32 15.40 -41.43 -6.87
C PRO A 32 15.26 -41.45 -8.40
N PRO A 33 16.00 -42.30 -9.11
CA PRO A 33 15.81 -42.46 -10.55
C PRO A 33 14.49 -43.19 -10.82
N LEU A 34 13.64 -42.62 -11.69
CA LEU A 34 12.52 -43.36 -12.27
C LEU A 34 13.07 -44.48 -13.15
N SER A 35 12.77 -45.73 -12.79
CA SER A 35 12.97 -46.89 -13.63
C SER A 35 11.79 -47.02 -14.61
N HIS A 36 11.99 -46.65 -15.87
CA HIS A 36 11.11 -47.12 -16.94
C HIS A 36 11.61 -48.48 -17.43
N LYS A 37 10.84 -49.54 -17.13
CA LYS A 37 10.90 -50.79 -17.88
C LYS A 37 10.43 -50.51 -19.32
N ILE A 38 11.29 -50.82 -20.28
CA ILE A 38 10.91 -50.96 -21.69
C ILE A 38 10.06 -52.24 -21.78
N VAL A 39 8.79 -52.09 -22.13
CA VAL A 39 8.00 -53.14 -22.75
C VAL A 39 7.74 -52.65 -24.17
N GLU A 40 8.35 -53.33 -25.14
CA GLU A 40 7.99 -53.17 -26.55
C GLU A 40 6.60 -53.76 -26.76
N GLU A 41 5.65 -52.92 -27.19
CA GLU A 41 4.47 -53.39 -27.93
C GLU A 41 4.24 -52.48 -29.14
N ASN A 42 4.24 -53.13 -30.31
CA ASN A 42 4.03 -52.53 -31.62
C ASN A 42 2.64 -51.88 -31.74
N GLY A 43 2.59 -50.64 -32.24
CA GLY A 43 1.33 -50.02 -32.68
C GLY A 43 1.53 -48.60 -33.20
N GLN A 44 1.51 -48.43 -34.52
CA GLN A 44 1.49 -47.13 -35.18
C GLN A 44 0.24 -46.32 -34.78
N SER A 45 0.44 -45.14 -34.19
CA SER A 45 -0.52 -44.02 -34.30
C SER A 45 0.21 -42.70 -34.05
N SER A 46 -0.08 -41.70 -34.90
CA SER A 46 0.56 -40.38 -34.92
C SER A 46 0.38 -39.63 -33.59
N PRO A 47 1.36 -38.83 -33.13
CA PRO A 47 1.20 -38.06 -31.90
C PRO A 47 0.21 -36.92 -32.14
N GLY A 48 -0.98 -37.04 -31.56
CA GLY A 48 -1.94 -35.94 -31.42
C GLY A 48 -1.33 -34.82 -30.58
N LYS A 49 -1.45 -33.58 -31.08
CA LYS A 49 -1.06 -32.35 -30.40
C LYS A 49 -1.82 -32.26 -29.08
N LEU A 50 -1.11 -32.37 -27.94
CA LEU A 50 -1.66 -32.05 -26.63
C LEU A 50 -2.00 -30.55 -26.63
N GLU A 51 -3.29 -30.22 -26.72
CA GLU A 51 -3.77 -28.85 -26.46
C GLU A 51 -3.56 -28.56 -24.98
N GLN A 52 -2.77 -27.52 -24.69
CA GLN A 52 -2.69 -26.98 -23.34
C GLN A 52 -4.10 -26.50 -22.95
N PRO A 53 -4.56 -26.77 -21.71
CA PRO A 53 -5.84 -26.25 -21.26
C PRO A 53 -5.87 -24.73 -21.42
N GLN A 54 -6.89 -24.21 -22.10
CA GLN A 54 -7.06 -22.77 -22.21
C GLN A 54 -7.29 -22.19 -20.81
N PRO A 55 -6.65 -21.06 -20.46
CA PRO A 55 -6.88 -20.41 -19.19
C PRO A 55 -8.36 -20.04 -19.04
N ASP A 56 -8.85 -20.09 -17.79
CA ASP A 56 -10.23 -19.72 -17.49
C ASP A 56 -10.54 -18.29 -17.98
N PRO A 57 -11.77 -18.02 -18.45
CA PRO A 57 -12.18 -16.68 -18.85
C PRO A 57 -11.99 -15.67 -17.73
N LEU A 58 -11.54 -14.46 -18.09
CA LEU A 58 -11.35 -13.38 -17.13
C LEU A 58 -12.67 -12.97 -16.47
N GLN A 59 -12.65 -12.84 -15.15
CA GLN A 59 -13.77 -12.39 -14.32
C GLN A 59 -13.39 -11.12 -13.56
N SER A 60 -14.32 -10.16 -13.55
CA SER A 60 -14.17 -8.91 -12.81
C SER A 60 -14.29 -9.14 -11.30
N ILE A 61 -13.52 -8.40 -10.51
CA ILE A 61 -13.57 -8.50 -9.04
C ILE A 61 -14.90 -7.99 -8.45
N ASN A 62 -15.59 -7.13 -9.18
CA ASN A 62 -16.88 -6.55 -8.84
C ASN A 62 -17.74 -6.37 -10.10
N ASN A 63 -19.00 -5.93 -9.93
CA ASN A 63 -19.97 -5.79 -11.03
C ASN A 63 -19.98 -4.36 -11.65
N GLU A 64 -18.91 -3.61 -11.48
CA GLU A 64 -18.77 -2.24 -11.95
C GLU A 64 -18.41 -2.17 -13.44
N THR A 65 -18.62 -1.00 -14.06
CA THR A 65 -18.26 -0.78 -15.46
C THR A 65 -16.76 -0.82 -15.68
N ILE A 66 -16.02 -0.17 -14.77
CA ILE A 66 -14.56 -0.17 -14.73
C ILE A 66 -14.17 -1.12 -13.62
N SER A 67 -13.40 -2.16 -13.96
CA SER A 67 -13.02 -3.20 -13.00
C SER A 67 -11.69 -3.84 -13.43
N TYR A 68 -11.24 -4.82 -12.67
CA TYR A 68 -10.02 -5.57 -12.96
C TYR A 68 -10.15 -7.06 -12.65
N SER A 69 -9.19 -7.84 -13.14
CA SER A 69 -8.96 -9.25 -12.85
C SER A 69 -7.49 -9.46 -12.49
N LEU A 70 -7.24 -10.27 -11.46
CA LEU A 70 -5.91 -10.74 -11.03
C LEU A 70 -5.71 -12.24 -11.31
N GLN A 71 -6.37 -12.77 -12.34
CA GLN A 71 -6.27 -14.18 -12.72
C GLN A 71 -5.02 -14.44 -13.56
N ASN A 72 -4.58 -15.70 -13.59
CA ASN A 72 -3.48 -16.16 -14.44
C ASN A 72 -2.14 -15.44 -14.20
N ASN A 73 -1.90 -14.95 -12.97
CA ASN A 73 -0.72 -14.15 -12.61
C ASN A 73 -0.59 -12.86 -13.46
N GLU A 74 -1.71 -12.32 -13.91
CA GLU A 74 -1.76 -11.10 -14.70
C GLU A 74 -2.78 -10.13 -14.11
N LEU A 75 -2.46 -8.83 -14.19
CA LEU A 75 -3.43 -7.78 -13.94
C LEU A 75 -4.05 -7.35 -15.27
N ASN A 76 -5.35 -7.54 -15.40
CA ASN A 76 -6.13 -7.15 -16.57
C ASN A 76 -7.24 -6.17 -16.17
N ILE A 77 -7.38 -5.07 -16.91
CA ILE A 77 -8.38 -4.02 -16.65
C ILE A 77 -9.48 -4.10 -17.70
N THR A 78 -10.72 -3.88 -17.28
CA THR A 78 -11.85 -3.66 -18.17
C THR A 78 -12.45 -2.29 -17.92
N LEU A 79 -12.84 -1.60 -18.99
CA LEU A 79 -13.52 -0.30 -18.93
C LEU A 79 -14.99 -0.40 -19.39
N ASN A 80 -15.44 -1.60 -19.71
CA ASN A 80 -16.74 -1.83 -20.34
C ASN A 80 -17.42 -3.10 -19.82
N LYS A 81 -17.30 -3.34 -18.51
CA LYS A 81 -17.95 -4.42 -17.78
C LYS A 81 -17.57 -5.82 -18.29
N GLY A 82 -16.27 -6.03 -18.49
CA GLY A 82 -15.69 -7.32 -18.83
C GLY A 82 -15.83 -7.74 -20.30
N LYS A 83 -16.30 -6.85 -21.19
CA LYS A 83 -16.39 -7.16 -22.63
C LYS A 83 -15.01 -7.21 -23.28
N ASP A 84 -14.18 -6.22 -22.97
CA ASP A 84 -12.80 -6.13 -23.40
C ASP A 84 -11.87 -6.00 -22.19
N TRP A 85 -10.64 -6.49 -22.36
CA TRP A 85 -9.62 -6.53 -21.34
C TRP A 85 -8.30 -6.00 -21.88
N VAL A 86 -7.63 -5.19 -21.06
CA VAL A 86 -6.29 -4.67 -21.34
C VAL A 86 -5.34 -5.13 -20.24
N ARG A 87 -4.28 -5.84 -20.64
CA ARG A 87 -3.24 -6.28 -19.72
C ARG A 87 -2.37 -5.10 -19.29
N VAL A 88 -2.11 -5.02 -17.99
CA VAL A 88 -1.15 -4.08 -17.40
C VAL A 88 0.26 -4.70 -17.51
N PRO A 89 1.27 -3.99 -18.02
CA PRO A 89 2.61 -4.53 -18.25
C PRO A 89 3.46 -4.50 -16.97
N LEU A 90 3.07 -5.29 -15.97
CA LEU A 90 3.81 -5.49 -14.72
C LEU A 90 3.61 -6.92 -14.18
N GLU A 91 4.47 -7.33 -13.26
CA GLU A 91 4.36 -8.61 -12.57
C GLU A 91 3.49 -8.45 -11.32
N THR A 92 2.47 -9.31 -11.16
CA THR A 92 1.47 -9.12 -10.08
C THR A 92 2.05 -9.19 -8.68
N ASP A 93 3.14 -9.94 -8.48
CA ASP A 93 3.81 -10.04 -7.17
C ASP A 93 4.37 -8.70 -6.69
N GLN A 94 4.73 -7.80 -7.61
CA GLN A 94 5.25 -6.47 -7.29
C GLN A 94 4.19 -5.59 -6.60
N LEU A 95 2.91 -5.75 -6.98
CA LEU A 95 1.79 -5.00 -6.41
C LEU A 95 1.64 -5.22 -4.89
N PHE A 96 2.09 -6.39 -4.41
CA PHE A 96 1.97 -6.86 -3.04
C PHE A 96 3.29 -6.95 -2.29
N ASP A 97 4.40 -6.51 -2.91
CA ASP A 97 5.71 -6.50 -2.29
C ASP A 97 5.78 -5.44 -1.18
N GLY A 98 6.59 -5.67 -0.14
CA GLY A 98 6.66 -4.85 1.08
C GLY A 98 6.16 -5.58 2.34
N GLU A 99 5.66 -4.83 3.33
CA GLU A 99 5.11 -5.37 4.58
C GLU A 99 3.64 -5.81 4.47
N TYR A 100 3.10 -5.95 3.26
CA TYR A 100 1.70 -6.30 3.06
C TYR A 100 1.42 -7.76 3.43
N ASN A 101 0.54 -7.95 4.42
CA ASN A 101 0.11 -9.25 4.93
C ASN A 101 -1.39 -9.54 4.68
N GLY A 102 -2.06 -8.70 3.88
CA GLY A 102 -3.48 -8.83 3.55
C GLY A 102 -3.79 -9.79 2.41
N ASN A 103 -5.01 -9.72 1.91
CA ASN A 103 -5.48 -10.56 0.81
C ASN A 103 -4.86 -10.16 -0.54
N LYS A 104 -4.13 -11.08 -1.18
CA LYS A 104 -3.53 -10.85 -2.51
C LYS A 104 -4.45 -11.19 -3.69
N GLN A 105 -5.74 -11.42 -3.44
CA GLN A 105 -6.76 -11.61 -4.48
C GLN A 105 -7.37 -10.28 -4.96
N GLN A 106 -7.10 -9.19 -4.24
CA GLN A 106 -7.58 -7.84 -4.54
C GLN A 106 -6.40 -6.87 -4.46
N LEU A 107 -6.41 -5.83 -5.27
CA LEU A 107 -5.42 -4.75 -5.18
C LEU A 107 -5.50 -4.07 -3.82
N ILE A 108 -4.36 -3.55 -3.35
CA ILE A 108 -4.29 -2.82 -2.08
C ILE A 108 -4.99 -1.48 -2.25
N ASP A 109 -5.90 -1.15 -1.34
CA ASP A 109 -6.58 0.14 -1.35
C ASP A 109 -5.60 1.31 -1.31
N GLY A 110 -5.89 2.35 -2.09
CA GLY A 110 -5.00 3.50 -2.28
C GLY A 110 -3.81 3.24 -3.20
N SER A 111 -3.47 2.00 -3.54
CA SER A 111 -2.30 1.71 -4.39
C SER A 111 -2.58 1.80 -5.90
N TYR A 112 -3.77 2.23 -6.31
CA TYR A 112 -4.17 2.28 -7.71
C TYR A 112 -5.23 3.34 -7.99
N ILE A 113 -5.33 3.74 -9.27
CA ILE A 113 -6.39 4.59 -9.81
C ILE A 113 -7.00 3.87 -11.00
N LEU A 114 -8.31 3.71 -11.01
CA LEU A 114 -9.06 3.11 -12.12
C LEU A 114 -10.21 4.03 -12.55
N ASN A 115 -9.97 4.83 -13.58
CA ASN A 115 -11.02 5.58 -14.25
C ASN A 115 -10.72 5.73 -15.76
N GLU A 116 -11.65 6.31 -16.53
CA GLU A 116 -11.53 6.42 -17.99
C GLU A 116 -10.36 7.32 -18.44
N ASN A 117 -9.94 8.26 -17.59
CA ASN A 117 -8.91 9.25 -17.90
C ASN A 117 -7.51 8.78 -17.46
N ARG A 118 -7.44 7.94 -16.41
CA ARG A 118 -6.19 7.49 -15.83
C ARG A 118 -6.33 6.09 -15.22
N LEU A 119 -5.43 5.22 -15.64
CA LEU A 119 -5.11 3.96 -14.98
C LEU A 119 -3.74 4.13 -14.35
N ALA A 120 -3.57 3.89 -13.05
CA ALA A 120 -2.28 3.99 -12.38
C ALA A 120 -2.13 2.93 -11.30
N PHE A 121 -0.91 2.41 -11.11
CA PHE A 121 -0.57 1.39 -10.13
C PHE A 121 0.74 1.74 -9.45
N LEU A 122 0.71 1.87 -8.12
CA LEU A 122 1.85 2.14 -7.25
C LEU A 122 2.34 0.84 -6.62
N TYR A 123 3.61 0.50 -6.83
CA TYR A 123 4.20 -0.74 -6.36
C TYR A 123 5.69 -0.61 -6.08
N SER A 124 6.27 -1.63 -5.43
CA SER A 124 7.71 -1.75 -5.25
C SER A 124 8.31 -2.76 -6.22
N GLU A 125 9.50 -2.47 -6.72
CA GLU A 125 10.26 -3.40 -7.56
C GLU A 125 11.76 -3.34 -7.28
N GLY A 126 12.46 -4.37 -7.75
CA GLY A 126 13.90 -4.50 -7.61
C GLY A 126 14.30 -5.74 -6.79
N PRO A 127 15.56 -6.18 -6.92
CA PRO A 127 16.00 -7.45 -6.33
C PRO A 127 16.33 -7.35 -4.84
N ASN A 128 16.70 -6.18 -4.34
CA ASN A 128 17.16 -5.99 -2.96
C ASN A 128 15.96 -5.98 -2.02
N TRP A 129 16.01 -6.75 -0.93
CA TRP A 129 14.89 -6.90 -0.01
C TRP A 129 14.75 -5.71 0.95
N ASP A 130 15.84 -4.97 1.19
CA ASP A 130 15.95 -3.86 2.16
C ASP A 130 15.96 -2.48 1.50
N SER A 131 16.00 -2.41 0.17
CA SER A 131 15.98 -1.17 -0.59
C SER A 131 15.37 -1.41 -1.97
N LYS A 132 14.07 -1.14 -2.10
CA LYS A 132 13.31 -1.26 -3.35
C LYS A 132 13.17 0.08 -4.05
N LYS A 133 12.94 0.04 -5.36
CA LYS A 133 12.39 1.19 -6.10
C LYS A 133 10.90 1.26 -5.86
N ILE A 134 10.38 2.47 -5.74
CA ILE A 134 8.94 2.71 -5.75
C ILE A 134 8.55 3.26 -7.11
N VAL A 135 7.60 2.60 -7.77
CA VAL A 135 7.27 2.86 -9.17
C VAL A 135 5.78 3.09 -9.31
N VAL A 136 5.43 4.06 -10.15
CA VAL A 136 4.08 4.24 -10.68
C VAL A 136 4.09 3.87 -12.15
N THR A 137 3.31 2.86 -12.50
CA THR A 137 2.99 2.51 -13.90
C THR A 137 1.61 3.05 -14.22
N TYR A 138 1.48 3.84 -15.28
CA TYR A 138 0.22 4.49 -15.62
C TYR A 138 -0.07 4.58 -17.11
N SER A 139 -1.35 4.77 -17.43
CA SER A 139 -1.86 5.03 -18.76
C SER A 139 -2.90 6.15 -18.72
N ILE A 140 -2.81 7.08 -19.67
CA ILE A 140 -3.76 8.19 -19.88
C ILE A 140 -4.58 8.03 -21.18
N ASN A 141 -4.53 6.85 -21.79
CA ASN A 141 -5.20 6.55 -23.05
C ASN A 141 -5.88 5.18 -23.02
N GLN A 142 -6.50 4.86 -21.88
CA GLN A 142 -7.29 3.65 -21.68
C GLN A 142 -6.48 2.35 -21.87
N GLY A 143 -5.20 2.37 -21.46
CA GLY A 143 -4.32 1.21 -21.52
C GLY A 143 -3.71 0.92 -22.90
N LYS A 144 -3.86 1.82 -23.88
CA LYS A 144 -3.23 1.66 -25.21
C LYS A 144 -1.71 1.78 -25.14
N THR A 145 -1.20 2.70 -24.32
CA THR A 145 0.23 2.81 -23.99
C THR A 145 0.40 2.98 -22.49
N TRP A 146 1.57 2.59 -21.99
CA TRP A 146 1.92 2.62 -20.57
C TRP A 146 3.24 3.36 -20.39
N GLU A 147 3.29 4.18 -19.34
CA GLU A 147 4.49 4.88 -18.88
C GLU A 147 4.89 4.30 -17.52
N HIS A 148 6.20 4.27 -17.26
CA HIS A 148 6.77 3.75 -16.02
C HIS A 148 7.67 4.82 -15.41
N THR A 149 7.37 5.22 -14.18
CA THR A 149 8.10 6.29 -13.51
C THR A 149 8.49 5.89 -12.11
N VAL A 150 9.78 6.08 -11.81
CA VAL A 150 10.33 5.88 -10.49
C VAL A 150 9.97 7.08 -9.63
N VAL A 151 9.27 6.84 -8.52
CA VAL A 151 8.97 7.83 -7.49
C VAL A 151 10.19 8.04 -6.60
N THR A 152 10.84 6.95 -6.20
CA THR A 152 12.14 6.96 -5.52
C THR A 152 12.92 5.67 -5.83
N ASP A 153 14.24 5.79 -5.97
CA ASP A 153 15.12 4.67 -6.33
C ASP A 153 15.44 3.73 -5.16
N SER A 154 15.20 4.18 -3.92
CA SER A 154 15.52 3.43 -2.71
C SER A 154 14.53 3.77 -1.60
N PHE A 155 13.78 2.77 -1.17
CA PHE A 155 12.87 2.85 -0.06
C PHE A 155 12.85 1.51 0.70
N PRO A 156 12.68 1.51 2.04
CA PRO A 156 12.46 0.29 2.80
C PRO A 156 11.22 -0.47 2.30
N PRO A 157 11.01 -1.73 2.72
CA PRO A 157 9.77 -2.45 2.44
C PRO A 157 8.52 -1.61 2.79
N ILE A 158 7.69 -1.32 1.78
CA ILE A 158 6.56 -0.41 1.98
C ILE A 158 5.50 -1.07 2.86
N ARG A 159 5.06 -0.38 3.91
CA ARG A 159 3.88 -0.73 4.70
C ARG A 159 2.62 -0.03 4.21
N PHE A 160 2.63 1.31 4.18
CA PHE A 160 1.52 2.13 3.66
C PHE A 160 1.84 2.67 2.27
N ARG A 161 0.85 2.71 1.39
CA ARG A 161 1.00 3.31 0.06
C ARG A 161 -0.31 3.93 -0.40
N LYS A 162 -0.23 5.13 -0.94
CA LYS A 162 -1.35 5.82 -1.58
C LYS A 162 -0.86 6.60 -2.78
N VAL A 163 -1.60 6.53 -3.89
CA VAL A 163 -1.41 7.37 -5.08
C VAL A 163 -2.73 7.99 -5.47
N ASP A 164 -2.73 9.29 -5.77
CA ASP A 164 -3.91 9.96 -6.31
C ASP A 164 -3.52 11.15 -7.19
N PHE A 165 -4.47 11.61 -8.01
CA PHE A 165 -4.36 12.77 -8.87
C PHE A 165 -5.59 13.66 -8.73
N LEU A 166 -5.38 14.90 -8.25
CA LEU A 166 -6.47 15.88 -8.16
C LEU A 166 -6.85 16.45 -9.53
N ASN A 167 -5.91 16.44 -10.47
CA ASN A 167 -6.14 16.84 -11.85
C ASN A 167 -5.12 16.16 -12.79
N ASN A 168 -5.10 16.53 -14.07
CA ASN A 168 -4.23 15.90 -15.05
C ASN A 168 -2.72 16.16 -14.85
N HIS A 169 -2.37 17.16 -14.02
CA HIS A 169 -1.00 17.60 -13.77
C HIS A 169 -0.55 17.30 -12.34
N PHE A 170 -1.38 17.65 -11.35
CA PHE A 170 -1.06 17.48 -9.94
C PHE A 170 -1.50 16.13 -9.40
N GLY A 171 -0.57 15.46 -8.73
CA GLY A 171 -0.82 14.22 -8.00
C GLY A 171 0.18 14.04 -6.87
N TYR A 172 -0.10 13.06 -6.02
CA TYR A 172 0.72 12.74 -4.87
C TYR A 172 0.89 11.24 -4.70
N VAL A 173 2.04 10.85 -4.12
CA VAL A 173 2.31 9.53 -3.59
C VAL A 173 2.67 9.67 -2.12
N ILE A 174 2.04 8.89 -1.26
CA ILE A 174 2.32 8.85 0.18
C ILE A 174 2.70 7.42 0.52
N ILE A 175 3.89 7.24 1.11
CA ILE A 175 4.42 5.92 1.44
C ILE A 175 5.03 5.89 2.84
N SER A 176 5.00 4.71 3.47
CA SER A 176 5.69 4.47 4.73
C SER A 176 6.41 3.13 4.76
N GLY A 177 7.43 2.99 5.60
CA GLY A 177 8.19 1.76 5.81
C GLY A 177 9.18 1.87 6.96
N ASP A 178 10.08 0.89 7.08
CA ASP A 178 11.06 0.80 8.18
C ASP A 178 10.41 0.78 9.58
N ARG A 179 9.36 -0.03 9.71
CA ARG A 179 8.56 -0.04 10.93
C ARG A 179 9.29 -0.74 12.08
N THR A 180 9.47 -0.02 13.19
CA THR A 180 10.06 -0.54 14.44
C THR A 180 9.29 -0.01 15.65
N MET A 181 8.80 -0.89 16.53
CA MET A 181 8.15 -0.52 17.80
C MET A 181 7.05 0.55 17.66
N SER A 182 6.12 0.34 16.72
CA SER A 182 5.03 1.28 16.38
C SER A 182 5.49 2.65 15.85
N GLN A 183 6.74 2.76 15.44
CA GLN A 183 7.25 3.89 14.67
C GLN A 183 7.60 3.47 13.26
N GLU A 184 7.57 4.40 12.33
CA GLU A 184 7.98 4.19 10.94
C GLU A 184 8.47 5.49 10.30
N PHE A 185 9.13 5.35 9.16
CA PHE A 185 9.41 6.44 8.26
C PHE A 185 8.22 6.65 7.32
N SER A 186 7.76 7.89 7.17
CA SER A 186 6.73 8.28 6.19
C SER A 186 7.21 9.47 5.36
N THR A 187 6.83 9.48 4.09
CA THR A 187 7.22 10.55 3.16
C THR A 187 6.14 10.77 2.09
N VAL A 188 6.14 11.97 1.52
CA VAL A 188 5.21 12.40 0.47
C VAL A 188 6.03 12.80 -0.75
N PHE A 189 5.56 12.40 -1.92
CA PHE A 189 6.09 12.83 -3.21
C PHE A 189 4.99 13.52 -3.99
N LEU A 190 5.31 14.64 -4.62
CA LEU A 190 4.38 15.42 -5.44
C LEU A 190 4.82 15.40 -6.90
N THR A 191 3.84 15.42 -7.80
CA THR A 191 4.05 15.66 -9.22
C THR A 191 3.23 16.86 -9.66
N ASN A 192 3.78 17.64 -10.59
CA ASN A 192 3.09 18.77 -11.25
C ASN A 192 3.07 18.61 -12.78
N ASP A 193 3.50 17.45 -13.30
CA ASP A 193 3.64 17.17 -14.73
C ASP A 193 2.87 15.91 -15.18
N GLY A 194 1.88 15.50 -14.37
CA GLY A 194 1.00 14.38 -14.66
C GLY A 194 1.57 13.02 -14.29
N GLY A 195 2.61 12.98 -13.45
CA GLY A 195 3.30 11.79 -12.98
C GLY A 195 4.57 11.44 -13.76
N LYS A 196 5.09 12.35 -14.60
CA LYS A 196 6.34 12.12 -15.36
C LYS A 196 7.57 12.28 -14.48
N SER A 197 7.49 13.13 -13.46
CA SER A 197 8.48 13.27 -12.41
C SER A 197 7.83 13.49 -11.05
N TRP A 198 8.55 13.09 -10.00
CA TRP A 198 8.11 13.14 -8.61
C TRP A 198 9.18 13.85 -7.77
N THR A 199 8.74 14.73 -6.87
CA THR A 199 9.62 15.46 -5.95
C THR A 199 9.22 15.16 -4.52
N GLU A 200 10.17 14.72 -3.69
CA GLU A 200 9.95 14.49 -2.27
C GLU A 200 9.69 15.82 -1.54
N THR A 201 8.74 15.82 -0.61
CA THR A 201 8.48 16.96 0.28
C THR A 201 9.43 16.93 1.49
N ASN A 202 9.39 17.99 2.31
CA ASN A 202 9.96 17.88 3.64
C ASN A 202 9.15 16.88 4.49
N HIS A 203 9.79 16.28 5.48
CA HIS A 203 9.15 15.32 6.38
C HIS A 203 8.40 16.04 7.49
N SER A 204 7.28 15.48 7.95
CA SER A 204 6.52 16.01 9.08
C SER A 204 7.27 15.91 10.41
N GLY A 205 8.27 15.02 10.48
CA GLY A 205 8.98 14.67 11.71
C GLY A 205 8.18 13.76 12.65
N ASN A 206 6.92 13.44 12.33
CA ASN A 206 6.13 12.48 13.08
C ASN A 206 6.53 11.05 12.64
N THR A 207 6.95 10.23 13.60
CA THR A 207 7.38 8.85 13.36
C THR A 207 6.31 7.83 13.72
N ARG A 208 5.09 8.24 14.10
CA ARG A 208 3.97 7.31 14.32
C ARG A 208 3.52 6.66 13.01
N LEU A 209 2.73 5.60 13.12
CA LEU A 209 2.23 4.91 11.93
C LEU A 209 1.25 5.82 11.18
N ILE A 210 1.48 6.05 9.89
CA ILE A 210 0.53 6.77 9.06
C ILE A 210 -0.75 5.93 8.88
N SER A 211 -1.90 6.53 9.16
CA SER A 211 -3.21 5.89 8.97
C SER A 211 -3.79 6.24 7.60
N ASP A 212 -3.65 7.49 7.17
CA ASP A 212 -4.02 7.96 5.84
C ASP A 212 -3.30 9.27 5.48
N GLY A 213 -3.40 9.71 4.23
CA GLY A 213 -2.97 11.02 3.79
C GLY A 213 -3.68 11.48 2.51
N GLY A 214 -3.65 12.78 2.20
CA GLY A 214 -4.21 13.28 0.95
C GLY A 214 -4.10 14.79 0.79
N PHE A 215 -4.39 15.28 -0.41
CA PHE A 215 -4.36 16.70 -0.75
C PHE A 215 -5.75 17.20 -1.16
N ILE A 216 -6.06 18.43 -0.76
CA ILE A 216 -7.29 19.14 -1.12
C ILE A 216 -7.07 20.02 -2.36
N ASP A 217 -5.85 20.53 -2.52
CA ASP A 217 -5.33 21.24 -3.68
C ASP A 217 -3.81 21.13 -3.72
N GLU A 218 -3.15 21.86 -4.62
CA GLU A 218 -1.71 21.77 -4.85
C GLU A 218 -0.85 22.24 -3.66
N SER A 219 -1.45 22.98 -2.71
CA SER A 219 -0.77 23.56 -1.56
C SER A 219 -1.20 22.95 -0.23
N LEU A 220 -2.48 22.57 -0.11
CA LEU A 220 -3.10 22.11 1.11
C LEU A 220 -3.19 20.57 1.14
N GLY A 221 -2.43 19.96 2.04
CA GLY A 221 -2.40 18.50 2.23
C GLY A 221 -2.40 18.11 3.70
N PHE A 222 -2.77 16.87 3.97
CA PHE A 222 -2.96 16.31 5.30
C PHE A 222 -2.33 14.93 5.44
N LEU A 223 -1.78 14.64 6.61
CA LEU A 223 -1.29 13.33 7.02
C LEU A 223 -1.91 12.98 8.36
N SER A 224 -2.61 11.84 8.42
CA SER A 224 -3.20 11.31 9.64
C SER A 224 -2.31 10.20 10.18
N PHE A 225 -2.08 10.20 11.49
CA PHE A 225 -1.26 9.22 12.18
C PHE A 225 -2.08 8.47 13.22
N GLY A 226 -1.73 7.20 13.41
CA GLY A 226 -2.35 6.30 14.37
C GLY A 226 -1.34 5.79 15.40
N THR A 227 -1.86 5.47 16.59
CA THR A 227 -1.12 4.74 17.64
C THR A 227 -2.04 3.66 18.25
N ILE A 228 -1.47 2.82 19.11
CA ILE A 228 -2.21 1.71 19.75
C ILE A 228 -3.29 2.25 20.68
N ASN A 229 -3.02 3.34 21.41
CA ASN A 229 -3.94 3.98 22.35
C ASN A 229 -3.97 5.50 22.08
N PRO A 230 -4.65 5.96 21.02
CA PRO A 230 -4.73 7.37 20.71
C PRO A 230 -5.68 8.07 21.70
N GLU A 231 -5.25 9.20 22.24
CA GLU A 231 -6.06 10.01 23.18
C GLU A 231 -6.79 11.16 22.46
N GLU A 232 -6.27 11.59 21.31
CA GLU A 232 -6.80 12.63 20.44
C GLU A 232 -6.37 12.36 18.99
N PRO A 233 -7.02 12.98 17.98
CA PRO A 233 -6.62 12.85 16.58
C PRO A 233 -5.23 13.43 16.33
N ASP A 234 -4.37 12.65 15.68
CA ASP A 234 -3.03 13.07 15.28
C ASP A 234 -3.03 13.40 13.77
N LEU A 235 -3.41 14.64 13.45
CA LEU A 235 -3.49 15.15 12.08
C LEU A 235 -2.46 16.25 11.88
N TYR A 236 -1.67 16.12 10.82
CA TYR A 236 -0.75 17.14 10.35
C TYR A 236 -1.25 17.74 9.04
N LEU A 237 -0.97 19.03 8.82
CA LEU A 237 -1.28 19.72 7.59
C LEU A 237 -0.07 20.45 7.01
N THR A 238 -0.08 20.63 5.70
CA THR A 238 0.77 21.57 4.98
C THR A 238 -0.11 22.56 4.24
N LYS A 239 0.36 23.81 4.10
CA LYS A 239 -0.29 24.88 3.31
C LYS A 239 0.64 25.42 2.22
N ASP A 240 1.79 24.79 2.02
CA ASP A 240 2.87 25.23 1.13
C ASP A 240 3.42 24.10 0.24
N GLY A 241 2.61 23.06 0.01
CA GLY A 241 2.97 21.92 -0.83
C GLY A 241 4.02 21.00 -0.18
N GLY A 242 4.00 20.87 1.15
CA GLY A 242 4.88 20.00 1.92
C GLY A 242 6.26 20.60 2.20
N GLN A 243 6.46 21.90 2.05
CA GLN A 243 7.70 22.56 2.51
C GLN A 243 7.72 22.68 4.03
N SER A 244 6.55 22.81 4.66
CA SER A 244 6.38 22.72 6.10
C SER A 244 5.14 21.91 6.46
N TRP A 245 5.19 21.27 7.62
CA TRP A 245 4.10 20.49 8.18
C TRP A 245 3.87 20.92 9.62
N GLU A 246 2.61 21.14 9.99
CA GLU A 246 2.19 21.60 11.31
C GLU A 246 1.11 20.65 11.85
N SER A 247 1.04 20.48 13.17
CA SER A 247 -0.01 19.70 13.80
C SER A 247 -1.30 20.51 13.89
N ALA A 248 -2.43 19.90 13.52
CA ALA A 248 -3.76 20.48 13.65
C ALA A 248 -4.28 20.34 15.08
N VAL A 249 -5.11 21.29 15.52
CA VAL A 249 -5.67 21.32 16.87
C VAL A 249 -7.16 20.98 16.84
N PHE A 250 -7.57 19.96 17.58
CA PHE A 250 -8.97 19.59 17.74
C PHE A 250 -9.54 20.14 19.05
N ARG A 251 -10.69 20.80 18.96
CA ARG A 251 -11.48 21.26 20.12
C ARG A 251 -12.61 20.27 20.36
N ILE A 252 -12.31 19.27 21.17
CA ILE A 252 -13.21 18.16 21.47
C ILE A 252 -13.95 18.48 22.79
N PRO A 253 -15.30 18.45 22.82
CA PRO A 253 -16.07 18.58 24.04
C PRO A 253 -15.68 17.50 25.08
N ASP A 254 -15.77 17.83 26.38
CA ASP A 254 -15.35 16.94 27.47
C ASP A 254 -16.00 15.54 27.41
N GLU A 255 -17.25 15.46 26.95
CA GLU A 255 -17.99 14.19 26.81
C GLU A 255 -17.46 13.28 25.70
N TYR A 256 -16.70 13.83 24.74
CA TYR A 256 -16.14 13.11 23.59
C TYR A 256 -14.61 12.95 23.66
N GLN A 257 -13.98 13.39 24.75
CA GLN A 257 -12.56 13.19 24.99
C GLN A 257 -12.23 11.70 24.93
N HIS A 258 -11.16 11.35 24.21
CA HIS A 258 -10.71 9.97 23.98
C HIS A 258 -11.67 9.08 23.18
N ILE A 259 -12.81 9.61 22.70
CA ILE A 259 -13.74 8.85 21.86
C ILE A 259 -13.38 9.02 20.39
N PHE A 260 -13.31 10.24 19.88
CA PHE A 260 -12.99 10.51 18.47
C PHE A 260 -11.52 10.85 18.33
N VAL A 261 -10.72 9.88 17.89
CA VAL A 261 -9.26 9.87 18.06
C VAL A 261 -8.47 9.49 16.80
N SER A 262 -9.14 9.17 15.70
CA SER A 262 -8.49 8.81 14.43
C SER A 262 -9.13 9.56 13.28
N ALA A 263 -8.51 10.68 12.88
CA ALA A 263 -9.02 11.51 11.79
C ALA A 263 -8.90 10.80 10.43
N GLU A 264 -9.95 10.90 9.63
CA GLU A 264 -9.89 10.67 8.18
C GLU A 264 -9.26 11.88 7.48
N ILE A 265 -9.16 11.83 6.16
CA ILE A 265 -8.66 12.96 5.39
C ILE A 265 -9.76 14.01 5.26
N PRO A 266 -9.46 15.28 5.60
CA PRO A 266 -10.38 16.37 5.37
C PRO A 266 -10.90 16.44 3.95
N PHE A 267 -12.08 17.03 3.78
CA PHE A 267 -12.68 17.33 2.48
C PHE A 267 -13.34 18.71 2.49
N LYS A 268 -13.50 19.30 1.31
CA LYS A 268 -14.21 20.58 1.14
C LYS A 268 -15.72 20.35 1.29
N GLU A 269 -16.35 21.12 2.17
CA GLU A 269 -17.80 21.15 2.34
C GLU A 269 -18.27 22.61 2.24
N GLY A 270 -18.77 23.00 1.07
CA GLY A 270 -19.09 24.41 0.81
C GLY A 270 -17.83 25.29 0.84
N ASN A 271 -17.74 26.20 1.81
CA ASN A 271 -16.65 27.16 1.96
C ASN A 271 -15.64 26.80 3.07
N HIS A 272 -15.91 25.75 3.83
CA HIS A 272 -15.08 25.30 4.94
C HIS A 272 -14.56 23.87 4.68
N LEU A 273 -13.67 23.39 5.54
CA LEU A 273 -13.25 22.00 5.54
C LEU A 273 -14.05 21.22 6.57
N ALA A 274 -14.34 19.96 6.27
CA ALA A 274 -14.90 19.01 7.21
C ALA A 274 -14.00 17.78 7.30
N VAL A 275 -14.00 17.12 8.46
CA VAL A 275 -13.31 15.86 8.70
C VAL A 275 -14.17 14.95 9.55
N LEU A 276 -14.18 13.66 9.22
CA LEU A 276 -14.75 12.62 10.07
C LEU A 276 -13.66 12.00 10.92
N VAL A 277 -13.95 11.78 12.20
CA VAL A 277 -13.00 11.25 13.16
C VAL A 277 -13.56 9.97 13.77
N ASN A 278 -12.83 8.88 13.52
CA ASN A 278 -13.16 7.53 13.98
C ASN A 278 -12.72 7.31 15.44
N GLN A 279 -13.21 6.23 16.03
CA GLN A 279 -12.92 5.89 17.42
C GLN A 279 -11.56 5.18 17.64
N GLY A 280 -10.78 5.04 16.58
CA GLY A 280 -9.52 4.30 16.62
C GLY A 280 -9.73 2.78 16.83
N PRO A 281 -8.64 2.04 17.07
CA PRO A 281 -8.67 0.57 17.10
C PRO A 281 -9.41 -0.02 18.31
N ASN A 282 -9.60 0.76 19.37
CA ASN A 282 -10.19 0.31 20.64
C ASN A 282 -11.57 0.91 20.91
N GLY A 283 -12.17 1.61 19.94
CA GLY A 283 -13.44 2.31 20.12
C GLY A 283 -14.63 1.38 20.30
N ASP A 284 -15.42 1.62 21.35
CA ASP A 284 -16.65 0.89 21.67
C ASP A 284 -17.87 1.80 21.90
N TYR A 285 -17.71 3.12 21.73
CA TYR A 285 -18.76 4.10 21.92
C TYR A 285 -19.90 3.92 20.90
N ASP A 286 -21.14 3.87 21.40
CA ASP A 286 -22.36 3.64 20.61
C ASP A 286 -22.22 2.54 19.54
N GLY A 287 -21.65 1.40 19.94
CA GLY A 287 -21.44 0.25 19.06
C GLY A 287 -20.19 0.33 18.18
N GLY A 288 -19.29 1.28 18.45
CA GLY A 288 -17.94 1.39 17.84
C GLY A 288 -17.92 1.91 16.41
N LYS A 289 -19.08 2.29 15.85
CA LYS A 289 -19.22 2.72 14.45
C LYS A 289 -19.54 4.20 14.27
N VAL A 290 -19.91 4.90 15.34
CA VAL A 290 -20.20 6.34 15.29
C VAL A 290 -18.91 7.11 15.10
N LYS A 291 -18.95 8.13 14.23
CA LYS A 291 -17.85 9.06 13.98
C LYS A 291 -18.21 10.45 14.49
N GLY A 292 -17.22 11.25 14.84
CA GLY A 292 -17.40 12.68 15.11
C GLY A 292 -17.14 13.49 13.85
N LYS A 293 -18.05 14.39 13.47
CA LYS A 293 -17.79 15.37 12.42
C LYS A 293 -17.25 16.65 13.02
N PHE A 294 -16.14 17.12 12.47
CA PHE A 294 -15.52 18.38 12.84
C PHE A 294 -15.39 19.27 11.61
N THR A 295 -15.41 20.59 11.80
CA THR A 295 -15.23 21.57 10.73
C THR A 295 -14.13 22.57 11.05
N SER A 296 -13.50 23.10 10.01
CA SER A 296 -12.45 24.11 10.10
C SER A 296 -12.71 25.27 9.15
N GLU A 297 -12.65 26.48 9.71
CA GLU A 297 -12.79 27.77 9.00
C GLU A 297 -11.42 28.41 8.68
N ASP A 298 -10.33 27.79 9.13
CA ASP A 298 -8.97 28.33 9.02
C ASP A 298 -8.04 27.45 8.16
N ASN A 299 -8.61 26.72 7.19
CA ASN A 299 -7.89 25.77 6.32
C ASN A 299 -7.19 24.64 7.09
N GLY A 300 -7.82 24.16 8.17
CA GLY A 300 -7.43 22.93 8.86
C GLY A 300 -6.46 23.10 10.02
N ASN A 301 -6.17 24.33 10.46
CA ASN A 301 -5.34 24.53 11.65
C ASN A 301 -6.11 24.18 12.92
N THR A 302 -7.39 24.58 13.00
CA THR A 302 -8.27 24.27 14.12
C THR A 302 -9.57 23.60 13.66
N TRP A 303 -10.03 22.64 14.45
CA TRP A 303 -11.19 21.80 14.17
C TRP A 303 -12.17 21.85 15.34
N ASP A 304 -13.40 22.29 15.09
CA ASP A 304 -14.47 22.36 16.08
C ASP A 304 -15.48 21.22 15.83
N PHE A 305 -15.91 20.55 16.90
CA PHE A 305 -16.93 19.49 16.83
C PHE A 305 -18.29 20.05 16.38
N VAL A 306 -18.96 19.34 15.50
CA VAL A 306 -20.29 19.71 14.98
C VAL A 306 -21.35 18.73 15.42
N GLU A 307 -21.19 17.46 15.08
CA GLU A 307 -22.20 16.43 15.33
C GLU A 307 -21.61 15.02 15.30
N GLU A 308 -22.33 14.07 15.90
CA GLU A 308 -22.11 12.66 15.67
C GLU A 308 -22.67 12.23 14.31
N VAL A 309 -21.92 11.39 13.59
CA VAL A 309 -22.31 10.79 12.33
C VAL A 309 -22.46 9.29 12.56
N LYS A 310 -23.69 8.80 12.48
CA LYS A 310 -23.98 7.37 12.55
C LYS A 310 -23.55 6.67 11.26
N PRO A 311 -23.11 5.40 11.35
CA PRO A 311 -22.85 4.62 10.14
C PRO A 311 -24.14 4.55 9.31
N ASN A 312 -24.02 4.70 7.99
CA ASN A 312 -25.14 4.40 7.11
C ASN A 312 -25.50 2.92 7.29
N GLU A 313 -26.80 2.59 7.40
CA GLU A 313 -27.30 1.21 7.61
C GLU A 313 -26.96 0.23 6.46
N ALA A 314 -26.18 0.66 5.46
CA ALA A 314 -25.84 -0.08 4.24
C ALA A 314 -24.35 -0.44 4.08
N GLU A 315 -23.51 -0.20 5.09
CA GLU A 315 -22.10 -0.67 5.13
C GLU A 315 -21.92 -1.99 5.90
#